data_AF-A0A519VPD7-F1
#
_entry.id   AF-A0A519VPD7-F1
#
_cell.length_a   1.000
_cell.length_b   1.000
_cell.length_c   1.000
_cell.angle_alpha   90.00
_cell.angle_beta   90.00
_cell.angle_gamma   90.00
#
_symmetry.space_group_name_H-M   'P 1'
#
loop_
_entity.id
_entity.type
_entity.pdbx_description
1 polymer ?
#
loop_
_entity_poly.entity_id
_entity_poly.type
_entity_poly.pdbx_seq_one_letter_code
_entity_poly.pdbx_strand_id
1 'polypeptide(L)'
;FYNDYDLEGNPVKRRAVLAWLQTMRQRGVPVHGLGLQLHISVRHPLDGELAEALAEVRQSGLKLHFSEVDVALNPLGQAISPTPELLQRQADRLQWLFHLYQQLPPAQQYGITFWGVCDRYTWLRSYLHHDDYPLLFDDAYQPKPAYCALAYP
;
A
#
# COMPACT_ATOMS: atom_id res chain seq x y z
N PHE A 1 2.86 11.25 13.00
CA PHE A 1 2.51 9.90 12.52
C PHE A 1 3.67 8.98 12.85
N TYR A 2 3.41 7.69 13.06
CA TYR A 2 4.41 6.64 12.89
C TYR A 2 4.20 6.03 11.50
N ASN A 3 5.25 5.81 10.71
CA ASN A 3 5.16 5.33 9.34
C ASN A 3 6.16 4.19 9.13
N ASP A 4 5.73 3.09 8.51
CA ASP A 4 6.58 1.90 8.33
C ASP A 4 6.05 0.97 7.23
N TYR A 5 6.96 0.21 6.60
CA TYR A 5 6.61 -0.84 5.62
C TYR A 5 6.24 -2.15 6.30
N ASP A 6 5.59 -3.03 5.54
CA ASP A 6 5.40 -4.45 5.87
C ASP A 6 4.50 -4.68 7.09
N LEU A 7 3.83 -3.65 7.61
CA LEU A 7 2.79 -3.86 8.64
C LEU A 7 1.59 -4.61 8.04
N GLU A 8 1.35 -4.42 6.74
CA GLU A 8 0.37 -5.09 5.90
C GLU A 8 0.69 -6.56 5.62
N GLY A 9 1.97 -6.96 5.64
CA GLY A 9 2.41 -8.33 5.30
C GLY A 9 3.00 -9.12 6.47
N ASN A 10 3.46 -8.43 7.52
CA ASN A 10 4.16 -9.05 8.64
C ASN A 10 3.39 -8.87 9.95
N PRO A 11 2.61 -9.89 10.36
CA PRO A 11 1.79 -9.81 11.58
C PRO A 11 2.63 -9.65 12.86
N VAL A 12 3.86 -10.17 12.89
CA VAL A 12 4.76 -10.04 14.04
C VAL A 12 5.19 -8.58 14.19
N LYS A 13 5.67 -7.96 13.10
CA LYS A 13 6.06 -6.54 13.09
C LYS A 13 4.87 -5.65 13.42
N ARG A 14 3.72 -5.86 12.77
CA ARG A 14 2.47 -5.11 13.01
C ARG A 14 2.07 -5.11 14.48
N ARG A 15 2.01 -6.28 15.12
CA ARG A 15 1.60 -6.40 16.52
C ARG A 15 2.61 -5.74 17.47
N ALA A 16 3.90 -5.88 17.21
CA ALA A 16 4.94 -5.20 17.98
C ALA A 16 4.81 -3.67 17.90
N VAL A 17 4.60 -3.14 16.69
CA VAL A 17 4.37 -1.71 16.46
C VAL A 17 3.10 -1.23 17.17
N LEU A 18 1.97 -1.93 17.03
CA LEU A 18 0.70 -1.55 17.66
C LEU A 18 0.83 -1.50 19.20
N ALA A 19 1.46 -2.51 19.81
CA ALA A 19 1.71 -2.54 21.25
C ALA A 19 2.63 -1.39 21.70
N TRP A 20 3.67 -1.09 20.91
CA TRP A 20 4.55 0.04 21.17
C TRP A 20 3.79 1.38 21.09
N LEU A 21 2.99 1.60 20.05
CA LEU A 21 2.19 2.81 19.88
C LEU A 21 1.19 3.00 21.03
N GLN A 22 0.54 1.91 21.46
CA GLN A 22 -0.34 1.93 22.63
C GLN A 22 0.43 2.37 23.90
N THR A 23 1.61 1.80 24.12
CA THR A 23 2.47 2.15 25.26
C THR A 23 2.91 3.62 25.22
N MET A 24 3.31 4.12 24.04
CA MET A 24 3.70 5.53 23.87
C MET A 24 2.54 6.47 24.18
N ARG A 25 1.32 6.17 23.70
CA ARG A 25 0.13 6.97 23.98
C ARG A 25 -0.28 6.94 25.44
N GLN A 26 -0.16 5.80 26.11
CA GLN A 26 -0.40 5.70 27.57
C GLN A 26 0.59 6.54 28.38
N ARG A 27 1.81 6.74 27.88
CA ARG A 27 2.82 7.63 28.47
C ARG A 27 2.65 9.11 28.09
N GLY A 28 1.58 9.47 27.39
CA GLY A 28 1.31 10.85 26.98
C GLY A 28 2.06 11.30 25.72
N VAL A 29 2.72 10.40 24.99
CA VAL A 29 3.35 10.76 23.70
C VAL A 29 2.27 11.03 22.65
N PRO A 30 2.29 12.18 21.96
CA PRO A 30 1.21 12.61 21.07
C PRO A 30 1.28 11.92 19.69
N VAL A 31 0.90 10.64 19.64
CA VAL A 31 0.77 9.88 18.39
C VAL A 31 -0.68 9.91 17.91
N HIS A 32 -0.91 10.54 16.75
CA HIS A 32 -2.25 10.77 16.20
C HIS A 32 -2.60 9.88 15.00
N GLY A 33 -1.61 9.22 14.40
CA GLY A 33 -1.82 8.45 13.19
C GLY A 33 -0.72 7.42 12.92
N LEU A 34 -1.11 6.38 12.19
CA LEU A 34 -0.29 5.29 11.69
C LEU A 34 -0.32 5.32 10.16
N GLY A 35 0.86 5.43 9.56
CA GLY A 35 1.11 5.27 8.13
C GLY A 35 1.48 3.83 7.82
N LEU A 36 0.76 3.25 6.85
CA LEU A 36 1.09 1.99 6.22
C LEU A 36 1.70 2.33 4.86
N GLN A 37 2.99 2.02 4.65
CA GLN A 37 3.62 2.35 3.38
C GLN A 37 2.93 1.63 2.22
N LEU A 38 2.56 0.35 2.40
CA LEU A 38 1.85 -0.45 1.39
C LEU A 38 2.67 -0.60 0.09
N HIS A 39 3.96 -0.86 0.25
CA HIS A 39 4.82 -1.37 -0.81
C HIS A 39 4.50 -2.86 -1.02
N ILE A 40 3.46 -3.12 -1.79
CA ILE A 40 2.94 -4.48 -2.03
C ILE A 40 3.23 -4.91 -3.46
N SER A 41 2.77 -6.11 -3.83
CA SER A 41 2.88 -6.61 -5.20
C SER A 41 1.57 -7.22 -5.68
N VAL A 42 1.51 -7.61 -6.95
CA VAL A 42 0.41 -8.43 -7.48
C VAL A 42 0.35 -9.84 -6.87
N ARG A 43 1.30 -10.21 -5.99
CA ARG A 43 1.42 -11.54 -5.38
C ARG A 43 1.20 -11.54 -3.86
N HIS A 44 1.78 -10.57 -3.16
CA HIS A 44 1.80 -10.50 -1.70
C HIS A 44 1.65 -9.06 -1.18
N PRO A 45 1.13 -8.86 0.05
CA PRO A 45 0.45 -9.88 0.86
C PRO A 45 -0.86 -10.33 0.22
N LEU A 46 -1.38 -11.51 0.50
CA LEU A 46 -2.65 -11.98 -0.05
C LEU A 46 -3.81 -11.08 0.41
N ASP A 47 -4.91 -11.06 -0.33
CA ASP A 47 -6.05 -10.18 -0.01
C ASP A 47 -6.63 -10.41 1.39
N GLY A 48 -6.63 -11.67 1.85
CA GLY A 48 -7.03 -12.03 3.22
C GLY A 48 -6.06 -11.52 4.29
N GLU A 49 -4.76 -11.56 4.02
CA GLU A 49 -3.72 -11.03 4.92
C GLU A 49 -3.83 -9.51 5.05
N LEU A 50 -4.07 -8.83 3.92
CA LEU A 50 -4.28 -7.38 3.89
C LEU A 50 -5.56 -6.98 4.66
N ALA A 51 -6.65 -7.75 4.49
CA ALA A 51 -7.88 -7.52 5.23
C ALA A 51 -7.71 -7.73 6.74
N GLU A 52 -6.98 -8.78 7.15
CA GLU A 52 -6.64 -9.02 8.56
C GLU A 52 -5.77 -7.88 9.12
N ALA A 53 -4.74 -7.46 8.39
CA ALA A 53 -3.88 -6.36 8.80
C ALA A 53 -4.67 -5.07 9.02
N LEU A 54 -5.58 -4.73 8.09
CA LEU A 54 -6.44 -3.55 8.21
C LEU A 54 -7.44 -3.66 9.36
N ALA A 55 -7.99 -4.85 9.62
CA ALA A 55 -8.83 -5.08 10.78
C ALA A 55 -8.09 -4.88 12.11
N GLU A 56 -6.83 -5.31 12.21
CA GLU A 56 -5.99 -5.10 13.40
C GLU A 56 -5.65 -3.62 13.61
N VAL A 57 -5.14 -2.92 12.59
CA VAL A 57 -4.74 -1.50 12.75
C VAL A 57 -5.94 -0.58 12.99
N ARG A 58 -7.13 -0.93 12.49
CA ARG A 58 -8.37 -0.20 12.79
C ARG A 58 -8.62 -0.09 14.30
N GLN A 59 -8.31 -1.15 15.06
CA GLN A 59 -8.52 -1.20 16.50
C GLN A 59 -7.66 -0.22 17.29
N SER A 60 -6.59 0.33 16.69
CA SER A 60 -5.73 1.32 17.34
C SER A 60 -6.43 2.66 17.65
N GLY A 61 -7.55 2.94 16.97
CA GLY A 61 -8.24 4.24 17.02
C GLY A 61 -7.45 5.40 16.40
N LEU A 62 -6.30 5.13 15.78
CA LEU A 62 -5.47 6.13 15.11
C LEU A 62 -6.03 6.49 13.74
N LYS A 63 -5.68 7.68 13.24
CA LYS A 63 -5.82 7.99 11.82
C LYS A 63 -4.91 7.08 11.01
N LEU A 64 -5.43 6.53 9.91
CA LEU A 64 -4.71 5.64 9.00
C LEU A 64 -4.42 6.38 7.70
N HIS A 65 -3.14 6.39 7.33
CA HIS A 65 -2.64 6.92 6.07
C HIS A 65 -2.06 5.76 5.27
N PHE A 66 -2.57 5.52 4.07
CA PHE A 66 -1.90 4.64 3.12
C PHE A 66 -0.87 5.53 2.40
N SER A 67 0.37 5.50 2.88
CA SER A 67 1.29 6.64 2.74
C SER A 67 2.18 6.58 1.51
N GLU A 68 2.50 5.40 1.00
CA GLU A 68 3.52 5.20 -0.03
C GLU A 68 3.08 4.10 -1.01
N VAL A 69 1.80 4.10 -1.39
CA VAL A 69 1.19 3.02 -2.15
C VAL A 69 1.87 2.85 -3.50
N ASP A 70 2.38 1.65 -3.73
CA ASP A 70 2.79 1.14 -5.03
C ASP A 70 2.55 -0.39 -5.08
N VAL A 71 2.27 -0.94 -6.26
CA VAL A 71 1.93 -2.36 -6.43
C VAL A 71 2.84 -2.97 -7.48
N ALA A 72 3.96 -3.56 -7.04
CA ALA A 72 4.94 -4.22 -7.89
C ALA A 72 4.32 -5.31 -8.78
N LEU A 73 4.59 -5.24 -10.08
CA LEU A 73 4.27 -6.28 -11.05
C LEU A 73 5.35 -7.37 -11.10
N ASN A 74 6.60 -6.97 -10.87
CA ASN A 74 7.77 -7.85 -11.00
C ASN A 74 8.55 -8.02 -9.69
N PRO A 75 7.90 -8.37 -8.56
CA PRO A 75 8.60 -8.43 -7.26
C PRO A 75 9.74 -9.47 -7.20
N LEU A 76 9.86 -10.34 -8.22
CA LEU A 76 10.88 -11.40 -8.29
C LEU A 76 11.98 -11.12 -9.32
N GLY A 77 12.01 -9.93 -9.96
CA GLY A 77 13.05 -9.55 -10.91
C GLY A 77 13.17 -10.47 -12.13
N GLN A 78 12.04 -10.99 -12.60
CA GLN A 78 11.99 -11.85 -13.79
C GLN A 78 12.07 -10.99 -15.06
N ALA A 79 12.53 -11.59 -16.17
CA ALA A 79 12.49 -10.97 -17.49
C ALA A 79 11.04 -10.95 -18.02
N ILE A 80 10.21 -10.09 -17.46
CA ILE A 80 8.81 -9.90 -17.82
C ILE A 80 8.54 -8.47 -18.26
N SER A 81 7.57 -8.32 -19.16
CA SER A 81 6.98 -7.03 -19.49
C SER A 81 5.54 -6.99 -18.95
N PRO A 82 4.92 -5.79 -18.80
CA PRO A 82 3.55 -5.67 -18.33
C PRO A 82 2.59 -6.31 -19.33
N THR A 83 2.08 -7.50 -19.01
CA THR A 83 1.02 -8.14 -19.79
C THR A 83 -0.34 -7.56 -19.40
N PRO A 84 -1.37 -7.62 -20.27
CA PRO A 84 -2.72 -7.20 -19.92
C PRO A 84 -3.24 -7.86 -18.63
N GLU A 85 -2.91 -9.14 -18.41
CA GLU A 85 -3.32 -9.87 -17.21
C GLU A 85 -2.63 -9.35 -15.94
N LEU A 86 -1.34 -9.02 -16.00
CA LEU A 86 -0.63 -8.43 -14.86
C LEU A 86 -1.12 -7.03 -14.54
N LEU A 87 -1.38 -6.22 -15.57
CA LEU A 87 -1.93 -4.87 -15.40
C LEU A 87 -3.35 -4.91 -14.82
N GLN A 88 -4.18 -5.88 -15.25
CA GLN A 88 -5.50 -6.07 -14.66
C GLN A 88 -5.41 -6.50 -13.20
N ARG A 89 -4.55 -7.46 -12.87
CA ARG A 89 -4.32 -7.87 -11.47
C ARG A 89 -3.87 -6.68 -10.61
N GLN A 90 -3.01 -5.81 -11.12
CA GLN A 90 -2.61 -4.59 -10.42
C GLN A 90 -3.81 -3.67 -10.16
N ALA A 91 -4.67 -3.48 -11.15
CA ALA A 91 -5.89 -2.69 -11.01
C ALA A 91 -6.83 -3.27 -9.95
N ASP A 92 -7.07 -4.58 -9.99
CA ASP A 92 -7.94 -5.28 -9.02
C ASP A 92 -7.39 -5.15 -7.59
N ARG A 93 -6.07 -5.26 -7.42
CA ARG A 93 -5.38 -5.11 -6.12
C ARG A 93 -5.55 -3.71 -5.54
N LEU A 94 -5.42 -2.68 -6.39
CA LEU A 94 -5.63 -1.29 -5.96
C LEU A 94 -7.10 -0.99 -5.65
N GLN A 95 -8.04 -1.51 -6.44
CA GLN A 95 -9.47 -1.39 -6.14
C GLN A 95 -9.80 -2.06 -4.80
N TRP A 96 -9.25 -3.25 -4.53
CA TRP A 96 -9.42 -3.94 -3.26
C TRP A 96 -8.86 -3.13 -2.09
N LEU A 97 -7.66 -2.56 -2.23
CA LEU A 97 -7.05 -1.68 -1.24
C LEU A 97 -7.94 -0.46 -0.94
N PHE A 98 -8.46 0.20 -1.98
CA PHE A 98 -9.36 1.35 -1.85
C PHE A 98 -10.69 0.96 -1.20
N HIS A 99 -11.24 -0.20 -1.55
CA HIS A 99 -12.45 -0.74 -0.94
C HIS A 99 -12.24 -0.94 0.57
N LEU A 100 -11.15 -1.59 0.98
CA LEU A 100 -10.84 -1.79 2.40
C LEU A 100 -10.63 -0.46 3.14
N TYR A 101 -9.99 0.52 2.52
CA TYR A 101 -9.84 1.86 3.09
C TYR A 101 -11.21 2.54 3.33
N GLN A 102 -12.15 2.40 2.40
CA GLN A 102 -13.50 2.94 2.53
C GLN A 102 -14.30 2.28 3.67
N GLN A 103 -13.96 1.05 4.07
CA GLN A 103 -14.58 0.37 5.22
C GLN A 103 -14.06 0.88 6.58
N LEU A 104 -13.05 1.73 6.61
CA LEU A 104 -12.57 2.35 7.85
C LEU A 104 -13.58 3.40 8.35
N PRO A 105 -13.69 3.62 9.67
CA PRO A 105 -14.44 4.75 10.21
C PRO A 105 -13.98 6.07 9.58
N PRO A 106 -14.88 6.99 9.18
CA PRO A 106 -14.50 8.25 8.53
C PRO A 106 -13.47 9.07 9.31
N ALA A 107 -13.55 9.07 10.64
CA ALA A 107 -12.59 9.77 11.51
C ALA A 107 -11.15 9.20 11.45
N GLN A 108 -10.98 7.96 10.98
CA GLN A 108 -9.70 7.30 10.78
C GLN A 108 -9.16 7.43 9.36
N GLN A 109 -9.96 7.89 8.38
CA GLN A 109 -9.52 8.02 6.99
C GLN A 109 -8.69 9.31 6.79
N TYR A 110 -7.36 9.23 6.95
CA TYR A 110 -6.49 10.40 6.72
C TYR A 110 -6.20 10.69 5.24
N GLY A 111 -5.79 9.67 4.49
CA GLY A 111 -5.56 9.78 3.06
C GLY A 111 -4.94 8.52 2.45
N ILE A 112 -4.85 8.53 1.12
CA ILE A 112 -4.08 7.60 0.31
C ILE A 112 -3.11 8.42 -0.53
N THR A 113 -1.84 8.02 -0.56
CA THR A 113 -0.77 8.67 -1.31
C THR A 113 0.04 7.61 -2.03
N PHE A 114 0.24 7.81 -3.33
CA PHE A 114 1.08 6.93 -4.16
C PHE A 114 2.55 7.34 -4.07
N TRP A 115 3.46 6.37 -4.10
CA TRP A 115 4.90 6.63 -4.03
C TRP A 115 5.52 6.91 -5.39
N GLY A 116 4.98 7.94 -6.05
CA GLY A 116 5.42 8.41 -7.36
C GLY A 116 4.25 8.65 -8.30
N VAL A 117 4.58 9.09 -9.51
CA VAL A 117 3.59 9.38 -10.56
C VAL A 117 3.59 8.31 -11.64
N CYS A 118 4.73 8.11 -12.32
CA CYS A 118 4.83 7.18 -13.44
C CYS A 118 5.98 6.19 -13.27
N ASP A 119 5.83 5.03 -13.90
CA ASP A 119 6.72 3.87 -13.74
C ASP A 119 8.19 4.20 -14.05
N ARG A 120 8.46 5.15 -14.97
CA ARG A 120 9.81 5.59 -15.35
C ARG A 120 10.66 6.05 -14.16
N TYR A 121 10.04 6.64 -13.15
CA TYR A 121 10.74 7.23 -12.01
C TYR A 121 10.47 6.50 -10.69
N THR A 122 9.90 5.28 -10.76
CA THR A 122 9.71 4.48 -9.54
C THR A 122 11.05 4.18 -8.87
N TRP A 123 11.08 4.28 -7.55
CA TRP A 123 12.23 3.93 -6.73
C TRP A 123 12.58 2.43 -6.83
N LEU A 124 11.59 1.56 -7.07
CA LEU A 124 11.78 0.10 -7.11
C LEU A 124 12.82 -0.32 -8.14
N ARG A 125 12.89 0.34 -9.31
CA ARG A 125 13.89 0.00 -10.34
C ARG A 125 15.31 0.23 -9.86
N SER A 126 15.55 1.34 -9.14
CA SER A 126 16.86 1.64 -8.57
C SER A 126 17.17 0.76 -7.35
N TYR A 127 16.17 0.43 -6.54
CA TYR A 127 16.35 -0.30 -5.29
C TYR A 127 16.53 -1.81 -5.52
N LEU A 128 15.76 -2.39 -6.44
CA LEU A 128 15.77 -3.83 -6.74
C LEU A 128 16.65 -4.21 -7.94
N HIS A 129 17.20 -3.21 -8.64
CA HIS A 129 18.08 -3.38 -9.80
C HIS A 129 17.45 -4.19 -10.96
N HIS A 130 16.14 -4.04 -11.18
CA HIS A 130 15.42 -4.62 -12.31
C HIS A 130 14.18 -3.79 -12.67
N ASP A 131 13.56 -4.06 -13.82
CA ASP A 131 12.37 -3.34 -14.28
C ASP A 131 11.11 -3.74 -13.50
N ASP A 132 10.38 -2.73 -13.02
CA ASP A 132 9.04 -2.86 -12.42
C ASP A 132 8.14 -1.69 -12.86
N TYR A 133 6.83 -1.87 -12.67
CA TYR A 133 5.76 -1.03 -13.20
C TYR A 133 4.67 -0.79 -12.15
N PRO A 134 4.99 -0.20 -10.99
CA PRO A 134 4.11 -0.32 -9.82
C PRO A 134 3.09 0.82 -9.67
N LEU A 135 3.12 1.84 -10.54
CA LEU A 135 2.35 3.08 -10.39
C LEU A 135 1.16 3.17 -11.37
N LEU A 136 0.44 4.28 -11.32
CA LEU A 136 -0.80 4.50 -12.08
C LEU A 136 -0.56 4.83 -13.56
N PHE A 137 0.61 5.37 -13.89
CA PHE A 137 0.97 5.78 -15.25
C PHE A 137 2.22 5.05 -15.73
N ASP A 138 2.25 4.71 -17.01
CA ASP A 138 3.41 4.06 -17.63
C ASP A 138 4.59 5.04 -17.85
N ASP A 139 5.69 4.55 -18.42
CA ASP A 139 6.91 5.35 -18.64
C ASP A 139 6.70 6.59 -19.53
N ALA A 140 5.62 6.63 -20.31
CA ALA A 140 5.22 7.72 -21.20
C ALA A 140 4.06 8.57 -20.62
N TYR A 141 3.79 8.44 -19.32
CA TYR A 141 2.69 9.10 -18.61
C TYR A 141 1.29 8.73 -19.14
N GLN A 142 1.13 7.63 -19.86
CA GLN A 142 -0.18 7.15 -20.26
C GLN A 142 -0.85 6.42 -19.09
N PRO A 143 -2.17 6.61 -18.89
CA PRO A 143 -2.89 5.96 -17.81
C PRO A 143 -2.92 4.45 -18.01
N LYS A 144 -2.57 3.70 -16.97
CA LYS A 144 -2.68 2.24 -16.93
C LYS A 144 -4.09 1.80 -16.52
N PRO A 145 -4.46 0.51 -16.69
CA PRO A 145 -5.73 -0.01 -16.18
C PRO A 145 -5.99 0.34 -14.70
N ALA A 146 -4.94 0.33 -13.87
CA ALA A 146 -5.00 0.75 -12.48
C ALA A 146 -5.50 2.19 -12.27
N TYR A 147 -5.06 3.15 -13.10
CA TYR A 147 -5.58 4.52 -13.05
C TYR A 147 -7.08 4.55 -13.37
N CYS A 148 -7.47 3.92 -14.49
CA CYS A 148 -8.85 3.92 -14.97
C CYS A 148 -9.79 3.29 -13.94
N ALA A 149 -9.36 2.19 -13.31
CA ALA A 149 -10.10 1.47 -12.29
C ALA A 149 -10.40 2.29 -11.01
N LEU A 150 -9.57 3.30 -10.72
CA LEU A 150 -9.76 4.19 -9.56
C LEU A 150 -10.46 5.50 -9.94
N ALA A 151 -10.23 6.01 -11.15
CA ALA A 151 -10.83 7.25 -11.63
C ALA A 151 -12.30 7.07 -12.06
N TYR A 152 -12.67 5.88 -12.50
CA TYR A 152 -14.02 5.52 -12.98
C TYR A 152 -14.51 4.23 -12.31
N PRO A 153 -14.73 4.25 -10.99
CA PRO A 153 -15.08 3.08 -10.19
C PRO A 153 -16.50 2.56 -10.44
#